data_AF-A0A378PU76-F1
#
_entry.id   AF-A0A378PU76-F1
#
_cell.length_a   1.000
_cell.length_b   1.000
_cell.length_c   1.000
_cell.angle_alpha   90.00
_cell.angle_beta   90.00
_cell.angle_gamma   90.00
#
_symmetry.space_group_name_H-M   'P 1'
#
loop_
_entity.id
_entity.type
_entity.pdbx_description
1 polymer ?
#
loop_
_entity_poly.entity_id
_entity_poly.type
_entity_poly.pdbx_seq_one_letter_code
_entity_poly.pdbx_strand_id
1 'polypeptide(L)'
;MNSFATCQFVGLPGVTIPKGLVIKDTTNNEWILDEEISILENGTVEGRVIANGVYGAKANTITKIHQSIIGLDRVTNPQDAVVGTERESRQDFAERYRESVAINAQGMPSAVHANVMKLEGVIDCYVIDNPTNKTVKHGATGYPIKPHSVYVAVRGEMI
;
A
#
# COMPACT_ATOMS: atom_id res chain seq x y z
N MET A 1 -10.50 -2.87 7.77
CA MET A 1 -11.07 -2.50 9.09
C MET A 1 -11.17 -0.99 9.09
N ASN A 2 -12.28 -0.38 9.53
CA ASN A 2 -12.40 1.08 9.51
C ASN A 2 -11.52 1.70 10.60
N SER A 3 -11.05 2.93 10.38
CA SER A 3 -10.26 3.64 11.40
C SER A 3 -11.17 4.07 12.55
N PHE A 4 -10.64 4.13 13.76
CA PHE A 4 -11.39 4.58 14.93
C PHE A 4 -10.54 5.52 15.80
N ALA A 5 -11.20 6.43 16.49
CA ALA A 5 -10.58 7.38 17.41
C ALA A 5 -11.45 7.54 18.66
N THR A 6 -10.81 7.85 19.79
CA THR A 6 -11.51 8.27 21.00
C THR A 6 -11.56 9.79 21.02
N CYS A 7 -12.77 10.35 21.10
CA CYS A 7 -13.01 11.78 21.17
C CYS A 7 -13.61 12.16 22.51
N GLN A 8 -13.18 13.29 23.05
CA GLN A 8 -13.78 13.97 24.18
C GLN A 8 -14.78 15.02 23.67
N PHE A 9 -16.00 14.92 24.16
CA PHE A 9 -17.11 15.83 23.89
C PHE A 9 -17.33 16.70 25.12
N VAL A 10 -17.43 18.02 24.91
CA VAL A 10 -17.60 19.02 25.97
C VAL A 10 -18.88 19.79 25.69
N GLY A 11 -19.72 19.97 26.72
CA GLY A 11 -21.00 20.64 26.56
C GLY A 11 -21.79 20.74 27.87
N LEU A 12 -23.08 21.04 27.73
CA LEU A 12 -24.01 21.16 28.86
C LEU A 12 -24.26 19.78 29.51
N PRO A 13 -24.18 19.67 30.84
CA PRO A 13 -24.58 18.47 31.56
C PRO A 13 -26.00 18.03 31.23
N GLY A 14 -26.21 16.73 31.05
CA GLY A 14 -27.51 16.15 30.73
C GLY A 14 -27.87 16.13 29.24
N VAL A 15 -26.98 16.59 28.35
CA VAL A 15 -27.16 16.47 26.90
C VAL A 15 -26.81 15.06 26.44
N THR A 16 -27.75 14.40 25.77
CA THR A 16 -27.53 13.12 25.09
C THR A 16 -27.14 13.34 23.65
N ILE A 17 -26.03 12.73 23.23
CA ILE A 17 -25.50 12.76 21.88
C ILE A 17 -25.83 11.42 21.23
N PRO A 18 -26.72 11.38 20.22
CA PRO A 18 -27.14 10.13 19.59
C PRO A 18 -26.01 9.48 18.78
N LYS A 19 -26.05 8.15 18.71
CA LYS A 19 -25.24 7.38 17.75
C LYS A 19 -25.45 7.93 16.34
N GLY A 20 -24.37 8.01 15.56
CA GLY A 20 -24.43 8.49 14.18
C GLY A 20 -24.11 9.97 14.01
N LEU A 21 -23.81 10.70 15.10
CA LEU A 21 -23.30 12.08 15.00
C LEU A 21 -22.06 12.12 14.09
N VAL A 22 -22.09 12.99 13.08
CA VAL A 22 -20.98 13.22 12.16
C VAL A 22 -20.15 14.43 12.62
N ILE A 23 -18.86 14.20 12.86
CA ILE A 23 -17.85 15.23 13.13
C ILE A 23 -16.76 15.16 12.07
N LYS A 24 -16.03 16.25 11.89
CA LYS A 24 -14.98 16.42 10.89
C LYS A 24 -13.65 16.78 11.53
N ASP A 25 -12.57 16.31 10.92
CA ASP A 25 -11.22 16.75 11.28
C ASP A 25 -10.80 18.01 10.51
N THR A 26 -9.59 18.51 10.81
CA THR A 26 -8.98 19.64 10.11
C THR A 26 -8.83 19.41 8.60
N THR A 27 -8.71 18.16 8.18
CA THR A 27 -8.57 17.70 6.79
C THR A 27 -9.94 17.49 6.11
N ASN A 28 -11.05 17.72 6.83
CA ASN A 28 -12.43 17.46 6.42
C ASN A 28 -12.81 15.98 6.26
N ASN A 29 -12.07 15.04 6.87
CA ASN A 29 -12.54 13.65 6.91
C ASN A 29 -13.69 13.51 7.90
N GLU A 30 -14.62 12.62 7.59
CA GLU A 30 -15.84 12.38 8.37
C GLU A 30 -15.65 11.23 9.37
N TRP A 31 -16.02 11.51 10.62
CA TRP A 31 -15.97 10.61 11.75
C TRP A 31 -17.38 10.50 12.34
N ILE A 32 -17.85 9.29 12.55
CA ILE A 32 -19.22 8.98 12.95
C ILE A 32 -19.17 8.39 14.35
N LEU A 33 -19.96 8.93 15.26
CA LEU A 33 -20.07 8.39 16.62
C LEU A 33 -20.71 6.99 16.61
N ASP A 34 -20.03 6.02 17.23
CA ASP A 34 -20.45 4.61 17.21
C ASP A 34 -21.50 4.26 18.27
N GLU A 35 -21.59 5.03 19.33
CA GLU A 35 -22.51 4.78 20.45
C GLU A 35 -23.15 6.07 20.94
N GLU A 36 -24.33 5.96 21.53
CA GLU A 36 -24.95 7.11 22.19
C GLU A 36 -24.19 7.41 23.49
N ILE A 37 -23.84 8.66 23.70
CA ILE A 37 -23.12 9.12 24.90
C ILE A 37 -23.87 10.29 25.52
N SER A 38 -23.84 10.38 26.86
CA SER A 38 -24.48 11.48 27.60
C SER A 38 -23.43 12.29 28.34
N ILE A 39 -23.51 13.61 28.24
CA ILE A 39 -22.61 14.52 28.96
C ILE A 39 -22.98 14.48 30.45
N LEU A 40 -22.02 14.06 31.28
CA LEU A 40 -22.17 13.97 32.73
C LEU A 40 -22.06 15.35 33.40
N GLU A 41 -22.22 15.41 34.72
CA GLU A 41 -22.17 16.67 35.50
C GLU A 41 -20.85 17.46 35.35
N ASN A 42 -19.75 16.78 35.00
CA ASN A 42 -18.46 17.39 34.71
C ASN A 42 -18.43 18.17 33.38
N GLY A 43 -19.49 18.14 32.58
CA GLY A 43 -19.57 18.79 31.27
C GLY A 43 -18.72 18.14 30.20
N THR A 44 -18.17 16.93 30.43
CA THR A 44 -17.31 16.23 29.48
C THR A 44 -17.60 14.72 29.43
N VAL A 45 -17.59 14.13 28.23
CA VAL A 45 -17.75 12.69 28.04
C VAL A 45 -16.82 12.19 26.95
N GLU A 46 -16.30 10.98 27.08
CA GLU A 46 -15.53 10.32 26.03
C GLU A 46 -16.44 9.41 25.22
N GLY A 47 -16.26 9.41 23.90
CA GLY A 47 -17.00 8.56 22.97
C GLY A 47 -16.11 8.08 21.84
N ARG A 48 -16.36 6.86 21.39
CA ARG A 48 -15.64 6.28 20.25
C ARG A 48 -16.28 6.70 18.94
N VAL A 49 -15.46 7.25 18.04
CA VAL A 49 -15.87 7.59 16.68
C VAL A 49 -15.19 6.67 15.66
N ILE A 50 -15.92 6.30 14.62
CA ILE A 50 -15.46 5.47 13.51
C ILE A 50 -15.35 6.36 12.28
N ALA A 51 -14.20 6.35 11.62
CA ALA A 51 -14.01 7.03 10.35
C ALA A 51 -14.92 6.43 9.27
N ASN A 52 -15.47 7.29 8.41
CA ASN A 52 -16.16 6.87 7.19
C ASN A 52 -15.17 6.45 6.09
N GLY A 53 -14.11 5.71 6.46
CA GLY A 53 -12.99 5.33 5.60
C GLY A 53 -11.73 4.91 6.38
N VAL A 54 -10.62 4.84 5.66
CA VAL A 54 -9.29 4.57 6.22
C VAL A 54 -8.50 5.87 6.28
N TYR A 55 -8.67 6.60 7.37
CA TYR A 55 -8.05 7.90 7.59
C TYR A 55 -7.28 7.90 8.90
N GLY A 56 -6.10 8.50 8.89
CA GLY A 56 -5.40 8.87 10.12
C GLY A 56 -5.76 10.29 10.54
N ALA A 57 -6.07 10.47 11.81
CA ALA A 57 -6.20 11.75 12.48
C ALA A 57 -5.17 11.82 13.61
N LYS A 58 -4.52 12.97 13.77
CA LYS A 58 -3.59 13.22 14.89
C LYS A 58 -4.37 13.73 16.10
N ALA A 59 -3.78 13.72 17.28
CA ALA A 59 -4.36 14.32 18.47
C ALA A 59 -4.76 15.79 18.19
N ASN A 60 -5.92 16.19 18.71
CA ASN A 60 -6.53 17.50 18.58
C ASN A 60 -6.87 17.94 17.14
N THR A 61 -7.00 17.02 16.18
CA THR A 61 -7.43 17.37 14.81
C THR A 61 -8.92 17.22 14.58
N ILE A 62 -9.61 16.35 15.34
CA ILE A 62 -11.05 16.12 15.21
C ILE A 62 -11.81 17.18 16.01
N THR A 63 -12.09 18.32 15.39
CA THR A 63 -12.62 19.51 16.09
C THR A 63 -13.86 20.14 15.47
N LYS A 64 -14.19 19.83 14.21
CA LYS A 64 -15.30 20.46 13.50
C LYS A 64 -16.58 19.66 13.69
N ILE A 65 -17.58 20.25 14.33
CA ILE A 65 -18.90 19.63 14.48
C ILE A 65 -19.69 19.90 13.20
N HIS A 66 -20.02 18.86 12.42
CA HIS A 66 -20.77 19.04 11.17
C HIS A 66 -22.27 19.18 11.42
N GLN A 67 -22.81 18.39 12.35
CA GLN A 67 -24.21 18.45 12.77
C GLN A 67 -24.31 19.05 14.17
N SER A 68 -24.83 20.27 14.27
CA SER A 68 -24.94 20.97 15.55
C SER A 68 -25.97 20.28 16.45
N ILE A 69 -25.52 19.79 17.60
CA ILE A 69 -26.39 19.33 18.69
C ILE A 69 -26.55 20.47 19.67
N ILE A 70 -27.79 20.76 20.07
CA ILE A 70 -28.10 21.79 21.07
C ILE A 70 -27.43 21.37 22.39
N GLY A 71 -26.48 22.18 22.86
CA GLY A 71 -25.75 21.95 24.10
C GLY A 71 -24.44 21.17 23.97
N LEU A 72 -24.03 20.78 22.76
CA LEU A 72 -22.65 20.37 22.48
C LEU A 72 -21.84 21.60 22.09
N ASP A 73 -20.75 21.86 22.82
CA ASP A 73 -19.91 23.05 22.63
C ASP A 73 -18.65 22.72 21.80
N ARG A 74 -17.91 21.67 22.19
CA ARG A 74 -16.65 21.31 21.55
C ARG A 74 -16.43 19.81 21.50
N VAL A 75 -15.74 19.36 20.46
CA VAL A 75 -15.21 18.00 20.36
C VAL A 75 -13.70 18.07 20.10
N THR A 76 -12.92 17.22 20.75
CA THR A 76 -11.49 17.07 20.50
C THR A 76 -11.05 15.64 20.74
N ASN A 77 -10.09 15.12 19.98
CA ASN A 77 -9.49 13.82 20.25
C ASN A 77 -8.17 13.99 21.04
N PRO A 78 -8.07 13.53 22.30
CA PRO A 78 -6.84 13.68 23.08
C PRO A 78 -5.68 12.84 22.56
N GLN A 79 -5.97 11.78 21.80
CA GLN A 79 -4.98 10.83 21.26
C GLN A 79 -5.10 10.72 19.73
N ASP A 80 -4.04 10.24 19.10
CA ASP A 80 -4.02 9.91 17.67
C ASP A 80 -5.04 8.80 17.36
N ALA A 81 -5.67 8.88 16.19
CA ALA A 81 -6.60 7.88 15.71
C ALA A 81 -5.87 6.60 15.28
N VAL A 82 -6.48 5.46 15.57
CA VAL A 82 -5.99 4.17 15.10
C VAL A 82 -6.42 4.02 13.65
N VAL A 83 -5.46 4.14 12.74
CA VAL A 83 -5.67 3.93 11.30
C VAL A 83 -6.05 2.47 11.08
N GLY A 84 -7.23 2.25 10.51
CA GLY A 84 -7.66 0.94 10.10
C GLY A 84 -6.80 0.42 8.94
N THR A 85 -6.79 -0.89 8.72
CA THR A 85 -6.12 -1.44 7.54
C THR A 85 -7.02 -1.25 6.33
N GLU A 86 -6.55 -0.54 5.29
CA GLU A 86 -7.12 -0.65 3.94
C GLU A 86 -7.15 -2.13 3.57
N ARG A 87 -8.33 -2.63 3.22
CA ARG A 87 -8.47 -3.98 2.72
C ARG A 87 -7.71 -4.05 1.39
N GLU A 88 -6.46 -4.51 1.46
CA GLU A 88 -5.68 -5.16 0.39
C GLU A 88 -6.04 -4.62 -1.01
N SER A 89 -5.48 -3.45 -1.34
CA SER A 89 -5.51 -2.93 -2.70
C SER A 89 -4.91 -4.00 -3.62
N ARG A 90 -5.59 -4.33 -4.72
CA ARG A 90 -5.23 -5.35 -5.72
C ARG A 90 -3.84 -5.19 -6.36
N GLN A 91 -3.02 -4.26 -5.88
CA GLN A 91 -1.65 -4.00 -6.32
C GLN A 91 -0.65 -5.01 -5.71
N ASP A 92 -0.86 -5.49 -4.48
CA ASP A 92 0.09 -6.40 -3.82
C ASP A 92 0.05 -7.84 -4.39
N PHE A 93 -1.07 -8.20 -5.06
CA PHE A 93 -1.16 -9.44 -5.83
C PHE A 93 -0.42 -9.34 -7.17
N ALA A 94 -0.36 -8.16 -7.80
CA ALA A 94 0.34 -7.98 -9.07
C ALA A 94 1.87 -7.95 -8.88
N GLU A 95 2.35 -7.39 -7.77
CA GLU A 95 3.77 -7.42 -7.39
C GLU A 95 4.22 -8.86 -7.10
N ARG A 96 3.49 -9.61 -6.25
CA ARG A 96 3.77 -11.04 -6.00
C ARG A 96 3.58 -11.94 -7.21
N TYR A 97 2.62 -11.63 -8.10
CA TYR A 97 2.46 -12.35 -9.36
C TYR A 97 3.63 -12.08 -10.30
N ARG A 98 4.14 -10.84 -10.36
CA ARG A 98 5.36 -10.52 -11.12
C ARG A 98 6.60 -11.19 -10.54
N GLU A 99 6.74 -11.24 -9.22
CA GLU A 99 7.87 -11.93 -8.56
C GLU A 99 7.81 -13.46 -8.79
N SER A 100 6.62 -14.07 -8.70
CA SER A 100 6.42 -15.50 -8.96
C SER A 100 6.62 -15.89 -10.44
N VAL A 101 6.26 -15.01 -11.38
CA VAL A 101 6.47 -15.24 -12.82
C VAL A 101 7.94 -14.99 -13.21
N ALA A 102 8.61 -13.99 -12.62
CA ALA A 102 10.02 -13.72 -12.88
C ALA A 102 10.94 -14.83 -12.34
N ILE A 103 10.56 -15.50 -11.25
CA ILE A 103 11.31 -16.65 -10.71
C ILE A 103 11.15 -17.91 -11.59
N ASN A 104 10.07 -18.04 -12.38
CA ASN A 104 9.90 -19.14 -13.33
C ASN A 104 10.58 -18.90 -14.71
N ALA A 105 11.18 -17.74 -14.94
CA ALA A 105 11.90 -17.42 -16.18
C ALA A 105 13.38 -17.85 -16.17
N GLN A 106 13.78 -18.81 -15.32
CA GLN A 106 15.17 -19.31 -15.25
C GLN A 106 15.67 -20.02 -16.53
N GLY A 107 14.81 -20.24 -17.53
CA GLY A 107 15.18 -20.88 -18.79
C GLY A 107 15.25 -19.95 -20.00
N MET A 108 14.92 -18.67 -19.88
CA MET A 108 14.84 -17.78 -21.05
C MET A 108 16.19 -17.07 -21.32
N PRO A 109 16.61 -16.95 -22.59
CA PRO A 109 17.81 -16.20 -22.99
C PRO A 109 17.91 -14.79 -22.38
N SER A 110 16.76 -14.14 -22.17
CA SER A 110 16.65 -12.82 -21.57
C SER A 110 17.13 -12.76 -20.12
N ALA A 111 16.87 -13.80 -19.31
CA ALA A 111 17.33 -13.86 -17.92
C ALA A 111 18.85 -14.07 -17.84
N VAL A 112 19.38 -14.95 -18.70
CA VAL A 112 20.82 -15.18 -18.82
C VAL A 112 21.53 -13.91 -19.29
N HIS A 113 21.00 -13.22 -20.30
CA HIS A 113 21.52 -11.95 -20.77
C HIS A 113 21.57 -10.89 -19.66
N ALA A 114 20.49 -10.73 -18.89
CA ALA A 114 20.41 -9.76 -17.80
C ALA A 114 21.41 -10.05 -16.68
N ASN A 115 21.67 -11.32 -16.35
CA ASN A 115 22.66 -11.69 -15.34
C ASN A 115 24.09 -11.48 -15.83
N VAL A 116 24.39 -11.75 -17.10
CA VAL A 116 25.73 -11.59 -17.67
C VAL A 116 26.09 -10.11 -17.85
N MET A 117 25.15 -9.25 -18.27
CA MET A 117 25.36 -7.80 -18.36
C MET A 117 25.60 -7.12 -17.01
N LYS A 118 25.25 -7.76 -15.89
CA LYS A 118 25.54 -7.23 -14.53
C LYS A 118 26.98 -7.46 -14.10
N LEU A 119 27.74 -8.32 -14.77
CA LEU A 119 29.13 -8.58 -14.42
C LEU A 119 29.98 -7.36 -14.78
N GLU A 120 30.87 -6.97 -13.86
CA GLU A 120 31.79 -5.87 -14.06
C GLU A 120 32.77 -6.18 -15.20
N GLY A 121 32.96 -5.23 -16.12
CA GLY A 121 33.80 -5.39 -17.31
C GLY A 121 33.10 -5.93 -18.56
N VAL A 122 31.78 -6.17 -18.53
CA VAL A 122 31.00 -6.58 -19.72
C VAL A 122 30.46 -5.35 -20.46
N ILE A 123 30.78 -5.21 -21.75
CA ILE A 123 30.27 -4.15 -22.63
C ILE A 123 29.00 -4.60 -23.34
N ASP A 124 29.01 -5.84 -23.81
CA ASP A 124 27.96 -6.36 -24.69
C ASP A 124 27.80 -7.87 -24.48
N CYS A 125 26.57 -8.33 -24.51
CA CYS A 125 26.21 -9.73 -24.30
C CYS A 125 25.20 -10.16 -25.36
N TYR A 126 25.41 -11.32 -25.96
CA TYR A 126 24.47 -11.93 -26.88
C TYR A 126 24.12 -13.33 -26.38
N VAL A 127 22.83 -13.56 -26.12
CA VAL A 127 22.33 -14.87 -25.66
C VAL A 127 21.24 -15.37 -26.59
N ILE A 128 21.37 -16.63 -27.00
CA ILE A 128 20.38 -17.33 -27.81
C ILE A 128 20.29 -18.79 -27.36
N ASP A 129 19.09 -19.33 -27.29
CA ASP A 129 18.85 -20.75 -27.08
C ASP A 129 18.47 -21.45 -28.39
N ASN A 130 18.87 -22.71 -28.50
CA ASN A 130 18.38 -23.61 -29.56
C ASN A 130 17.46 -24.66 -28.94
N PRO A 131 16.14 -24.45 -28.94
CA PRO A 131 15.19 -25.41 -28.41
C PRO A 131 14.96 -26.60 -29.36
N THR A 132 15.51 -26.57 -30.58
CA THR A 132 15.27 -27.59 -31.60
C THR A 132 16.18 -28.80 -31.44
N ASN A 133 15.75 -29.95 -31.97
CA ASN A 133 16.54 -31.20 -31.98
C ASN A 133 17.65 -31.20 -33.06
N LYS A 134 17.94 -30.06 -33.70
CA LYS A 134 18.92 -29.95 -34.79
C LYS A 134 19.90 -28.82 -34.50
N THR A 135 21.14 -28.96 -34.98
CA THR A 135 22.11 -27.88 -34.89
C THR A 135 21.68 -26.73 -35.79
N VAL A 136 21.49 -25.55 -35.21
CA VAL A 136 21.17 -24.32 -35.96
C VAL A 136 22.43 -23.48 -36.10
N LYS A 137 22.60 -22.85 -37.28
CA LYS A 137 23.67 -21.87 -37.49
C LYS A 137 23.07 -20.49 -37.31
N HIS A 138 23.64 -19.69 -36.41
CA HIS A 138 23.14 -18.35 -36.11
C HIS A 138 24.21 -17.27 -36.27
N GLY A 139 23.75 -16.07 -36.63
CA GLY A 139 24.58 -14.88 -36.84
C GLY A 139 25.33 -14.84 -38.18
N ALA A 140 25.99 -13.72 -38.45
CA ALA A 140 26.79 -13.53 -39.67
C ALA A 140 28.01 -14.47 -39.74
N THR A 141 28.46 -15.00 -38.60
CA THR A 141 29.56 -15.98 -38.50
C THR A 141 29.11 -17.42 -38.72
N GLY A 142 27.80 -17.70 -38.75
CA GLY A 142 27.25 -19.03 -38.96
C GLY A 142 27.62 -20.04 -37.88
N TYR A 143 27.78 -19.60 -36.63
CA TYR A 143 28.25 -20.44 -35.53
C TYR A 143 27.25 -21.59 -35.24
N PRO A 144 27.71 -22.85 -35.12
CA PRO A 144 26.83 -23.99 -34.88
C PRO A 144 26.42 -24.11 -33.42
N ILE A 145 25.13 -23.93 -33.14
CA ILE A 145 24.52 -24.11 -31.82
C ILE A 145 23.89 -25.49 -31.75
N LYS A 146 24.37 -26.33 -30.83
CA LYS A 146 23.92 -27.73 -30.68
C LYS A 146 22.43 -27.80 -30.27
N PRO A 147 21.75 -28.93 -30.51
CA PRO A 147 20.40 -29.15 -30.01
C PRO A 147 20.29 -28.96 -28.51
N HIS A 148 19.19 -28.35 -28.03
CA HIS A 148 18.91 -28.11 -26.61
C HIS A 148 20.04 -27.44 -25.83
N SER A 149 20.74 -26.50 -26.47
CA SER A 149 21.84 -25.76 -25.84
C SER A 149 21.61 -24.26 -25.88
N VAL A 150 22.24 -23.56 -24.95
CA VAL A 150 22.27 -22.10 -24.89
C VAL A 150 23.66 -21.64 -25.30
N TYR A 151 23.71 -20.63 -26.17
CA TYR A 151 24.94 -19.95 -26.57
C TYR A 151 24.96 -18.56 -25.96
N VAL A 152 26.07 -18.22 -25.30
CA VAL A 152 26.33 -16.92 -24.68
C VAL A 152 27.65 -16.40 -25.22
N ALA A 153 27.63 -15.24 -25.87
CA ALA A 153 28.82 -14.51 -26.27
C ALA A 153 28.90 -13.20 -25.49
N VAL A 154 30.10 -12.84 -25.05
CA VAL A 154 30.36 -11.66 -24.23
C VAL A 154 31.53 -10.90 -24.82
N ARG A 155 31.39 -9.58 -24.94
CA ARG A 155 32.49 -8.67 -25.23
C ARG A 155 32.79 -7.89 -23.96
N GLY A 156 33.99 -8.09 -23.41
CA GLY A 156 34.48 -7.33 -22.27
C GLY A 156 35.36 -6.14 -22.66
N GLU A 157 35.56 -5.22 -21.72
CA GLU A 157 36.63 -4.22 -21.83
C GLU A 157 37.98 -4.88 -21.53
N MET A 158 39.05 -4.37 -22.14
CA MET A 158 40.39 -4.74 -21.73
C MET A 158 40.69 -3.94 -20.44
N ILE A 159 40.72 -4.62 -19.30
CA ILE A 159 41.16 -4.05 -18.01
C ILE A 159 42.66 -3.77 -18.01
#